data_AF-A0A8D8B503-F1
#
_entry.id   AF-A0A8D8B503-F1
#
_cell.length_a   1.000
_cell.length_b   1.000
_cell.length_c   1.000
_cell.angle_alpha   90.00
_cell.angle_beta   90.00
_cell.angle_gamma   90.00
#
_symmetry.space_group_name_H-M   'P 1'
#
loop_
_entity.id
_entity.type
_entity.pdbx_description
1 polymer ?
#
loop_
_entity_poly.entity_id
_entity_poly.type
_entity_poly.pdbx_seq_one_letter_code
_entity_poly.pdbx_strand_id
1 'polypeptide(L)'
;RDLVRTPDSANRATVRQSLQLHQVRILFQEVLELPPSSFVLRVMIYASWDVFSSYFTLLLLCIVLFIAWFVSTGATRYWQWFEGLVPYIGGRPLVGNFLQPLLMRQSMFELMEQLYEDGRVKGSKLFGIALLMQPALVLRDPEVIKQVLIKDAAFFCNR
;
A
#
# COMPACT_ATOMS: atom_id res chain seq x y z
N ARG A 1 -15.48 4.89 76.47
CA ARG A 1 -14.73 5.45 75.32
C ARG A 1 -13.95 4.30 74.72
N ASP A 2 -14.63 3.37 74.07
CA ASP A 2 -13.98 2.21 73.50
C ASP A 2 -13.70 2.53 72.04
N LEU A 3 -12.42 2.80 71.77
CA LEU A 3 -11.89 3.05 70.45
C LEU A 3 -12.12 1.79 69.61
N VAL A 4 -13.19 1.80 68.81
CA VAL A 4 -13.37 0.89 67.67
C VAL A 4 -12.15 1.10 66.79
N ARG A 5 -11.12 0.26 66.97
CA ARG A 5 -9.94 0.21 66.13
C ARG A 5 -10.42 -0.06 64.71
N THR A 6 -10.46 0.99 63.89
CA THR A 6 -10.61 0.86 62.45
C THR A 6 -9.56 -0.13 61.96
N PRO A 7 -9.92 -1.20 61.22
CA PRO A 7 -8.96 -2.19 60.78
C PRO A 7 -7.87 -1.48 59.98
N ASP A 8 -6.65 -1.60 60.49
CA ASP A 8 -5.42 -1.01 59.96
C ASP A 8 -5.36 -1.21 58.44
N SER A 9 -5.05 -0.15 57.69
CA SER A 9 -5.00 -0.17 56.22
C SER A 9 -4.01 -1.22 55.73
N ALA A 10 -2.94 -1.46 56.50
CA ALA A 10 -1.98 -2.52 56.29
C ALA A 10 -2.63 -3.91 56.31
N ASN A 11 -3.51 -4.20 57.28
CA ASN A 11 -4.14 -5.51 57.42
C ASN A 11 -5.13 -5.80 56.29
N ARG A 12 -5.81 -4.75 55.78
CA ARG A 12 -6.69 -4.86 54.60
C ARG A 12 -5.90 -5.10 53.31
N ALA A 13 -4.73 -4.49 53.16
CA ALA A 13 -3.85 -4.75 52.03
C ALA A 13 -3.33 -6.20 52.05
N THR A 14 -2.91 -6.70 53.22
CA THR A 14 -2.44 -8.08 53.39
C THR A 14 -3.53 -9.11 53.10
N VAL A 15 -4.76 -8.89 53.58
CA VAL A 15 -5.90 -9.78 53.28
C VAL A 15 -6.28 -9.74 51.80
N ARG A 16 -6.23 -8.57 51.16
CA ARG A 16 -6.48 -8.47 49.72
C ARG A 16 -5.38 -9.18 48.92
N GLN A 17 -4.13 -9.07 49.34
CA GLN A 17 -2.99 -9.74 48.71
C GLN A 17 -3.04 -11.26 48.89
N SER A 18 -3.46 -11.76 50.06
CA SER A 18 -3.65 -13.20 50.27
C SER A 18 -4.84 -13.75 49.48
N LEU A 19 -5.95 -13.01 49.37
CA LEU A 19 -7.08 -13.36 48.50
C LEU A 19 -6.70 -13.37 47.03
N GLN A 20 -5.89 -12.41 46.57
CA GLN A 20 -5.36 -12.38 45.20
C GLN A 20 -4.44 -13.58 44.94
N LEU A 21 -3.51 -13.88 45.85
CA LEU A 21 -2.66 -15.06 45.75
C LEU A 21 -3.46 -16.37 45.78
N HIS A 22 -4.53 -16.43 46.57
CA HIS A 22 -5.40 -17.59 46.63
C HIS A 22 -6.21 -17.77 45.34
N GLN A 23 -6.78 -16.69 44.81
CA GLN A 23 -7.48 -16.69 43.52
C GLN A 23 -6.55 -17.10 42.36
N VAL A 24 -5.34 -16.53 42.31
CA VAL A 24 -4.31 -16.90 41.33
C VAL A 24 -3.92 -18.37 41.48
N ARG A 25 -3.80 -18.87 42.70
CA ARG A 25 -3.50 -20.28 42.96
C ARG A 25 -4.64 -21.20 42.50
N ILE A 26 -5.90 -20.82 42.74
CA ILE A 26 -7.08 -21.58 42.27
C ILE A 26 -7.10 -21.62 40.74
N LEU A 27 -6.96 -20.47 40.08
CA LEU A 27 -6.93 -20.39 38.61
C LEU A 27 -5.76 -21.20 38.03
N PHE A 28 -4.59 -21.16 38.67
CA PHE A 28 -3.43 -21.96 38.25
C PHE A 28 -3.66 -23.46 38.45
N GLN A 29 -4.34 -23.85 39.53
CA GLN A 29 -4.66 -25.23 39.84
C GLN A 29 -5.75 -25.79 38.91
N GLU A 30 -6.74 -24.98 38.54
CA GLU A 30 -7.76 -25.29 37.53
C GLU A 30 -7.13 -25.47 36.14
N VAL A 31 -6.11 -24.66 35.80
CA VAL A 31 -5.32 -24.84 34.57
C VAL A 31 -4.45 -26.11 34.61
N LEU A 32 -3.99 -26.53 35.79
CA LEU A 32 -3.18 -27.74 36.00
C LEU A 32 -3.99 -29.04 36.08
N GLU A 33 -5.26 -28.96 36.47
CA GLU A 33 -6.18 -30.11 36.57
C GLU A 33 -6.89 -30.43 35.24
N LEU A 34 -6.82 -29.54 34.25
CA LEU A 34 -7.25 -29.85 32.89
C LEU A 34 -6.44 -31.05 32.35
N PRO A 35 -7.08 -32.04 31.71
CA PRO A 35 -6.36 -33.18 31.19
C PRO A 35 -5.27 -32.67 30.25
N PRO A 36 -4.02 -33.17 30.37
CA PRO A 36 -2.88 -32.62 29.64
C PRO A 36 -3.12 -32.61 28.13
N SER A 37 -3.94 -33.53 27.62
CA SER A 37 -4.40 -33.56 26.23
C SER A 37 -5.17 -32.31 25.82
N SER A 38 -6.02 -31.74 26.67
CA SER A 38 -6.84 -30.56 26.35
C SER A 38 -6.04 -29.25 26.35
N PHE A 39 -5.07 -29.12 27.26
CA PHE A 39 -4.15 -27.98 27.28
C PHE A 39 -3.21 -28.01 26.06
N VAL A 40 -2.62 -29.16 25.78
CA VAL A 40 -1.77 -29.37 24.61
C VAL A 40 -2.55 -29.13 23.32
N LEU A 41 -3.79 -29.63 23.21
CA LEU A 41 -4.64 -29.39 22.04
C LEU A 41 -4.89 -27.89 21.82
N ARG A 42 -5.21 -27.13 22.87
CA ARG A 42 -5.42 -25.67 22.77
C ARG A 42 -4.15 -24.95 22.33
N VAL A 43 -3.01 -25.25 22.94
CA VAL A 43 -1.71 -24.65 22.56
C VAL A 43 -1.36 -25.00 21.11
N MET A 44 -1.57 -26.25 20.69
CA MET A 44 -1.33 -26.67 19.30
C MET A 44 -2.28 -25.99 18.31
N ILE A 45 -3.56 -25.82 18.65
CA ILE A 45 -4.53 -25.11 17.81
C ILE A 45 -4.13 -23.63 17.65
N TYR A 46 -3.80 -22.95 18.75
CA TYR A 46 -3.39 -21.54 18.68
C TYR A 46 -2.08 -21.35 17.91
N ALA A 47 -1.09 -22.20 18.14
CA ALA A 47 0.17 -22.16 17.39
C ALA A 47 -0.06 -22.42 15.89
N SER A 48 -0.93 -23.37 15.55
CA SER A 48 -1.28 -23.66 14.15
C SER A 48 -2.03 -22.50 13.49
N TRP A 49 -2.91 -21.83 14.23
CA TRP A 49 -3.68 -20.69 13.76
C TRP A 49 -2.80 -19.45 13.50
N ASP A 50 -1.85 -19.17 14.39
CA ASP A 50 -0.91 -18.05 14.25
C ASP A 50 -0.04 -18.22 12.99
N VAL A 51 0.50 -19.42 12.82
CA VAL A 51 1.28 -19.80 11.64
C VAL A 51 0.44 -19.67 10.37
N PHE A 52 -0.78 -20.20 10.34
CA PHE A 52 -1.70 -20.07 9.20
C PHE A 52 -2.03 -18.61 8.87
N SER A 53 -2.33 -17.79 9.90
CA SER A 53 -2.62 -16.37 9.76
C SER A 53 -1.43 -15.62 9.17
N SER A 54 -0.21 -15.93 9.61
CA SER A 54 1.01 -15.31 9.07
C SER A 54 1.18 -15.60 7.57
N TYR A 55 0.96 -16.84 7.12
CA TYR A 55 1.01 -17.19 5.70
C TYR A 55 -0.08 -16.49 4.89
N PHE A 56 -1.30 -16.39 5.43
CA PHE A 56 -2.40 -15.70 4.76
C PHE A 56 -2.12 -14.20 4.60
N THR A 57 -1.56 -13.54 5.62
CA THR A 57 -1.16 -12.13 5.53
C THR A 57 -0.05 -11.90 4.50
N LEU A 58 0.96 -12.78 4.44
CA LEU A 58 2.01 -12.72 3.43
C LEU A 58 1.45 -12.93 2.01
N LEU A 59 0.52 -13.87 1.83
CA LEU A 59 -0.14 -14.11 0.56
C LEU A 59 -0.93 -12.87 0.10
N LEU A 60 -1.72 -12.27 0.98
CA LEU A 60 -2.43 -11.02 0.69
C LEU A 60 -1.48 -9.89 0.32
N LEU A 61 -0.37 -9.73 1.05
CA LEU A 61 0.64 -8.73 0.74
C LEU A 61 1.22 -8.94 -0.67
N CYS A 62 1.58 -10.17 -1.01
CA CYS A 62 2.08 -10.52 -2.35
C CYS A 62 1.05 -10.21 -3.44
N ILE A 63 -0.24 -10.52 -3.22
CA ILE A 63 -1.31 -10.21 -4.17
C ILE A 63 -1.46 -8.70 -4.35
N VAL A 64 -1.45 -7.93 -3.27
CA VAL A 64 -1.55 -6.45 -3.33
C VAL A 64 -0.35 -5.87 -4.08
N LEU A 65 0.87 -6.34 -3.80
CA LEU A 65 2.07 -5.90 -4.52
C LEU A 65 2.01 -6.27 -6.01
N PHE A 66 1.52 -7.47 -6.34
CA PHE A 66 1.34 -7.90 -7.72
C PHE A 66 0.31 -7.04 -8.45
N ILE A 67 -0.86 -6.79 -7.85
CA ILE A 67 -1.90 -5.91 -8.42
C ILE A 67 -1.34 -4.50 -8.59
N ALA A 68 -0.67 -3.96 -7.56
CA ALA A 68 -0.05 -2.65 -7.63
C ALA A 68 0.95 -2.59 -8.79
N TRP A 69 1.84 -3.58 -8.93
CA TRP A 69 2.77 -3.68 -10.05
C TRP A 69 2.07 -3.82 -11.41
N PHE A 70 1.02 -4.63 -11.49
CA PHE A 70 0.28 -4.87 -12.72
C PHE A 70 -0.44 -3.61 -13.21
N VAL A 71 -1.14 -2.90 -12.33
CA VAL A 71 -1.82 -1.64 -12.65
C VAL A 71 -0.77 -0.57 -13.03
N SER A 72 0.33 -0.52 -12.28
CA SER A 72 1.45 0.40 -12.50
C SER A 72 2.16 0.24 -13.83
N THR A 73 2.19 -0.98 -14.37
CA THR A 73 2.81 -1.27 -15.66
C THR A 73 1.81 -1.15 -16.81
N GLY A 74 0.54 -0.81 -16.54
CA GLY A 74 -0.49 -0.63 -17.57
C GLY A 74 -0.14 0.46 -18.58
N ALA A 75 0.29 1.63 -18.10
CA ALA A 75 0.65 2.76 -18.98
C ALA A 75 1.88 2.47 -19.85
N THR A 76 2.91 1.81 -19.31
CA THR A 76 4.10 1.44 -20.10
C THR A 76 3.79 0.33 -21.09
N ARG A 77 2.99 -0.67 -20.71
CA ARG A 77 2.55 -1.74 -21.63
C ARG A 77 1.73 -1.20 -22.78
N TYR A 78 0.87 -0.19 -22.54
CA TYR A 78 0.15 0.48 -23.61
C TYR A 78 1.11 1.06 -24.65
N TRP A 79 2.13 1.81 -24.20
CA TRP A 79 3.08 2.42 -25.14
C TRP A 79 4.03 1.42 -25.80
N GLN A 80 4.41 0.34 -25.11
CA GLN A 80 5.16 -0.78 -25.71
C GLN A 80 4.40 -1.40 -26.89
N TRP A 81 3.07 -1.48 -26.81
CA TRP A 81 2.26 -1.99 -27.92
C TRP A 81 2.30 -1.07 -29.16
N PHE A 82 2.47 0.25 -28.96
CA PHE A 82 2.52 1.27 -30.00
C PHE A 82 3.94 1.71 -30.40
N GLU A 83 4.98 1.04 -29.91
CA GLU A 83 6.38 1.46 -30.06
C GLU A 83 6.83 1.61 -31.52
N GLY A 84 6.23 0.85 -32.44
CA GLY A 84 6.50 0.94 -33.88
C GLY A 84 5.88 2.16 -34.59
N LEU A 85 4.93 2.84 -33.96
CA LEU A 85 4.20 3.99 -34.54
C LEU A 85 4.57 5.31 -33.86
N VAL A 86 4.80 5.27 -32.56
CA VAL A 86 5.00 6.46 -31.74
C VAL A 86 6.18 6.25 -30.78
N PRO A 87 7.23 7.08 -30.85
CA PRO A 87 8.28 7.05 -29.86
C PRO A 87 7.71 7.42 -28.49
N TYR A 88 8.07 6.70 -27.45
CA TYR A 88 7.57 6.94 -26.09
C TYR A 88 8.68 7.02 -25.06
N ILE A 89 8.44 7.79 -24.00
CA ILE A 89 9.32 7.87 -22.83
C ILE A 89 8.70 7.02 -21.72
N GLY A 90 9.31 5.86 -21.48
CA GLY A 90 8.86 4.92 -20.46
C GLY A 90 9.03 5.50 -19.05
N GLY A 91 7.92 5.56 -18.31
CA GLY A 91 7.92 5.97 -16.91
C GLY A 91 8.24 4.83 -15.94
N ARG A 92 8.55 5.20 -14.69
CA ARG A 92 8.77 4.24 -13.61
C ARG A 92 7.45 3.57 -13.23
N PRO A 93 7.45 2.30 -12.78
CA PRO A 93 6.25 1.69 -12.22
C PRO A 93 5.74 2.54 -11.04
N LEU A 94 4.41 2.65 -10.91
CA LEU A 94 3.61 3.41 -9.94
C LEU A 94 3.43 4.89 -10.24
N VAL A 95 4.46 5.60 -10.70
CA VAL A 95 4.40 7.07 -10.79
C VAL A 95 4.69 7.61 -12.19
N GLY A 96 5.05 6.73 -13.11
CA GLY A 96 5.36 7.09 -14.49
C GLY A 96 6.54 8.04 -14.56
N ASN A 97 6.44 9.06 -15.42
CA ASN A 97 7.44 10.13 -15.56
C ASN A 97 7.27 11.25 -14.51
N PHE A 98 6.26 11.17 -13.64
CA PHE A 98 5.82 12.27 -12.77
C PHE A 98 6.27 12.14 -11.31
N LEU A 99 7.23 11.25 -11.01
CA LEU A 99 7.73 11.06 -9.65
C LEU A 99 8.32 12.35 -9.06
N GLN A 100 9.10 13.11 -9.83
CA GLN A 100 9.78 14.29 -9.32
C GLN A 100 8.82 15.45 -9.03
N PRO A 101 7.84 15.77 -9.90
CA PRO A 101 6.80 16.73 -9.56
C PRO A 101 5.91 16.31 -8.41
N LEU A 102 5.58 15.02 -8.30
CA LEU A 102 4.79 14.52 -7.18
C LEU A 102 5.54 14.66 -5.84
N LEU A 103 6.87 14.51 -5.86
CA LEU A 103 7.74 14.75 -4.71
C LEU A 103 8.02 16.24 -4.45
N MET A 104 7.38 17.16 -5.17
CA MET A 104 7.66 18.61 -5.17
C MET A 104 9.15 18.95 -5.39
N ARG A 105 9.90 18.04 -6.02
CA ARG A 105 11.32 18.25 -6.33
C ARG A 105 11.54 19.03 -7.61
N GLN A 106 10.53 19.09 -8.46
CA GLN A 106 10.59 19.66 -9.79
C GLN A 106 9.23 20.26 -10.15
N SER A 107 9.20 21.34 -10.92
CA SER A 107 7.95 21.87 -11.43
C SER A 107 7.43 21.01 -12.61
N MET A 108 6.12 21.06 -12.86
CA MET A 108 5.53 20.42 -14.05
C MET A 108 6.11 20.99 -15.36
N PHE A 109 6.48 22.27 -15.35
CA PHE A 109 7.07 22.95 -16.51
C PHE A 109 8.48 22.42 -16.80
N GLU A 110 9.34 22.34 -15.79
CA GLU A 110 10.68 21.75 -15.91
C GLU A 110 10.61 20.28 -16.36
N LEU A 111 9.61 19.53 -15.88
CA LEU A 111 9.42 18.15 -16.33
C LEU A 111 9.08 18.12 -17.84
N MET A 112 8.14 18.95 -18.29
CA MET A 112 7.81 19.03 -19.71
C MET A 112 9.02 19.43 -20.54
N GLU A 113 9.79 20.42 -20.13
CA GLU A 113 11.02 20.83 -20.80
C GLU A 113 11.99 19.65 -20.97
N GLN A 114 12.25 18.90 -19.89
CA GLN A 114 13.09 17.69 -19.94
C GLN A 114 12.56 16.62 -20.89
N LEU A 115 11.24 16.38 -20.91
CA LEU A 115 10.64 15.43 -21.85
C LEU A 115 10.71 15.91 -23.29
N TYR A 116 10.60 17.22 -23.54
CA TYR A 116 10.72 17.79 -24.88
C TYR A 116 12.15 17.70 -25.41
N GLU A 117 13.15 17.84 -24.54
CA GLU A 117 14.57 17.77 -24.88
C GLU A 117 15.13 16.34 -24.96
N ASP A 118 14.41 15.34 -24.48
CA ASP A 118 14.86 13.94 -24.48
C ASP A 118 15.19 13.46 -25.91
N GLY A 119 16.42 12.94 -26.06
CA GLY A 119 16.95 12.46 -27.33
C GLY A 119 16.12 11.36 -27.98
N ARG A 120 15.38 10.57 -27.20
CA ARG A 120 14.52 9.49 -27.72
C ARG A 120 13.34 9.98 -28.55
N VAL A 121 12.87 11.20 -28.26
CA VAL A 121 11.73 11.82 -28.92
C VAL A 121 12.15 13.00 -29.78
N LYS A 122 13.43 13.36 -29.80
CA LYS A 122 13.95 14.51 -30.53
C LYS A 122 13.73 14.32 -32.04
N GLY A 123 12.92 15.19 -32.63
CA GLY A 123 12.55 15.14 -34.06
C GLY A 123 11.22 14.43 -34.36
N SER A 124 10.57 13.80 -33.38
CA SER A 124 9.22 13.28 -33.58
C SER A 124 8.15 14.38 -33.56
N LYS A 125 7.10 14.22 -34.36
CA LYS A 125 5.95 15.15 -34.38
C LYS A 125 5.02 14.97 -33.17
N LEU A 126 5.05 13.77 -32.58
CA LEU A 126 4.27 13.33 -31.44
C LEU A 126 5.06 12.29 -30.64
N PHE A 127 4.80 12.18 -29.34
CA PHE A 127 5.43 11.19 -28.49
C PHE A 127 4.52 10.78 -27.32
N GLY A 128 4.68 9.53 -26.88
CA GLY A 128 3.93 8.97 -25.76
C GLY A 128 4.64 9.18 -24.42
N ILE A 129 3.86 9.49 -23.38
CA ILE A 129 4.34 9.59 -22.00
C ILE A 129 3.41 8.82 -21.07
N ALA A 130 3.92 8.38 -19.93
CA ALA A 130 3.09 7.82 -18.85
C ALA A 130 2.82 8.92 -17.80
N LEU A 131 1.58 9.41 -17.77
CA LEU A 131 1.08 10.36 -16.77
C LEU A 131 0.53 9.56 -15.58
N LEU A 132 1.34 9.38 -14.54
CA LEU A 132 1.04 8.49 -13.42
C LEU A 132 0.71 7.06 -13.91
N MET A 133 -0.57 6.69 -13.89
CA MET A 133 -1.12 5.39 -14.27
C MET A 133 -1.78 5.40 -15.66
N GLN A 134 -1.82 6.55 -16.33
CA GLN A 134 -2.52 6.72 -17.60
C GLN A 134 -1.53 6.99 -18.74
N PRO A 135 -1.69 6.35 -19.91
CA PRO A 135 -0.95 6.74 -21.10
C PRO A 135 -1.45 8.10 -21.60
N ALA A 136 -0.54 9.03 -21.86
CA ALA A 136 -0.85 10.35 -22.42
C ALA A 136 0.01 10.62 -23.67
N LEU A 137 -0.63 11.14 -24.73
CA LEU A 137 0.04 11.49 -25.97
C LEU A 137 0.35 12.99 -25.98
N VAL A 138 1.60 13.34 -26.26
CA VAL A 138 2.05 14.73 -26.38
C VAL A 138 2.24 15.06 -27.86
N LEU A 139 1.61 16.15 -28.29
CA LEU A 139 1.71 16.68 -29.65
C LEU A 139 2.73 17.83 -29.69
N ARG A 140 3.68 17.78 -30.63
CA ARG A 140 4.72 18.82 -30.80
C ARG A 140 4.51 19.67 -32.05
N ASP A 141 4.02 19.06 -33.13
CA ASP A 141 3.87 19.71 -34.43
C ASP A 141 2.58 20.57 -34.49
N PRO A 142 2.66 21.88 -34.79
CA PRO A 142 1.49 22.75 -34.91
C PRO A 142 0.51 22.31 -36.00
N GLU A 143 0.95 21.61 -37.05
CA GLU A 143 0.05 21.07 -38.08
C GLU A 143 -0.85 19.98 -37.50
N VAL A 144 -0.27 19.07 -36.72
CA VAL A 144 -0.98 17.97 -36.06
C VAL A 144 -1.92 18.52 -34.99
N ILE A 145 -1.46 19.49 -34.21
CA ILE A 145 -2.29 20.15 -33.19
C ILE A 145 -3.53 20.80 -33.84
N LYS A 146 -3.35 21.54 -34.95
CA LYS A 146 -4.47 22.13 -35.69
C LYS A 146 -5.43 21.08 -36.23
N GLN A 147 -4.92 19.97 -36.74
CA GLN A 147 -5.75 18.89 -37.24
C GLN A 147 -6.62 18.31 -36.11
N VAL A 148 -6.02 17.96 -34.98
CA VAL A 148 -6.72 17.39 -33.82
C VAL A 148 -7.73 18.36 -33.22
N LEU A 149 -7.35 19.64 -33.06
CA LEU A 149 -8.17 20.66 -32.39
C LEU A 149 -9.24 21.29 -33.29
N ILE A 150 -9.13 21.19 -34.62
CA ILE A 150 -10.07 21.82 -35.56
C ILE A 150 -10.83 20.76 -36.36
N LYS A 151 -10.12 19.90 -37.09
CA LYS A 151 -10.75 18.93 -37.99
C LYS A 151 -11.39 17.79 -37.22
N ASP A 152 -10.65 17.24 -36.25
CA ASP A 152 -11.04 16.05 -35.51
C ASP A 152 -11.58 16.37 -34.12
N ALA A 153 -11.86 17.65 -33.83
CA ALA A 153 -12.29 18.11 -32.51
C ALA A 153 -13.52 17.37 -31.98
N ALA A 154 -14.42 16.93 -32.87
CA ALA A 154 -15.61 16.15 -32.52
C ALA A 154 -15.29 14.76 -31.93
N PHE A 155 -14.15 14.17 -32.28
CA PHE A 155 -13.68 12.88 -31.74
C PHE A 155 -12.92 13.03 -30.42
N PHE A 156 -12.32 14.20 -30.19
CA PHE A 156 -11.54 14.49 -28.98
C PHE A 156 -12.32 15.30 -27.93
N CYS A 157 -13.52 15.79 -28.24
CA CYS A 157 -14.44 16.32 -27.25
C CYS A 157 -14.90 15.19 -26.33
N ASN A 158 -14.39 15.22 -25.10
CA ASN A 158 -14.78 14.31 -24.02
C ASN A 158 -16.31 14.33 -23.88
N ARG A 159 -16.95 13.16 -24.03
CA ARG A 159 -18.37 12.96 -23.75
C ARG A 159 -18.54 12.45 -22.33
#